data_AF-A0A0V1DB03-F1
#
_entry.id   AF-A0A0V1DB03-F1
#
_cell.length_a   1.000
_cell.length_b   1.000
_cell.length_c   1.000
_cell.angle_alpha   90.00
_cell.angle_beta   90.00
_cell.angle_gamma   90.00
#
_symmetry.space_group_name_H-M   'P 1'
#
loop_
_entity.id
_entity.type
_entity.pdbx_description
1 polymer ?
#
loop_
_entity_poly.entity_id
_entity_poly.type
_entity_poly.pdbx_seq_one_letter_code
_entity_poly.pdbx_strand_id
1 'polypeptide(L)'
;LIFDVTIWQYISVLKMTKKEQTPKTVTAQRWIVMKPFDGCPKLSDFAISLAPLRKLQSGEFRCKGLLWSVEPFTRVMDVDLNSKPLVKSLQIAEVIESRNAAFSVGSIVIGYFGWCTDCVTNGQEALCKAYHIGDLHSLPLSAGVGAFGLSGIAAYVGFVERCNPQLGNIVVVNAAAGGIGHLVCQMAMFYRCVLIAFVGSDEKVNWLKTFINAKFVYNYKTVDVGKLLDEIVPDGVDIFFDSVGGEFANKVMVRMKKGGRMCLCGTISDYNETKKDSCVRADYGLAKRRGFIIRPLSALALRSRWPDIIPKVMELFCKGAMRYREQRYMGFENLPQAFIDQLNGDTFGRVAVYASIHAFIFYYLITVWRNHILPRTSVPCHLVLKKIKWGVEANNCECFLHWFKVNQIGWLSFGQREIGSDMPS
;
A
#
# COMPACT_ATOMS: atom_id res chain seq x y z
N LEU A 1 24.84 -24.69 -9.47
CA LEU A 1 24.74 -25.45 -10.73
C LEU A 1 23.40 -25.22 -11.45
N ILE A 2 22.22 -25.41 -10.84
CA ILE A 2 20.92 -25.11 -11.50
C ILE A 2 20.64 -23.59 -11.63
N PHE A 3 21.22 -22.75 -10.76
CA PHE A 3 21.05 -21.28 -10.80
C PHE A 3 21.98 -20.54 -11.80
N ASP A 4 23.12 -21.12 -12.18
CA ASP A 4 24.07 -20.49 -13.11
C ASP A 4 23.55 -20.44 -14.55
N VAL A 5 22.76 -21.45 -14.94
CA VAL A 5 22.19 -21.57 -16.27
C VAL A 5 21.07 -20.53 -16.49
N THR A 6 20.33 -20.18 -15.44
CA THR A 6 19.19 -19.24 -15.53
C THR A 6 19.66 -17.79 -15.71
N ILE A 7 20.76 -17.39 -15.07
CA ILE A 7 21.34 -16.04 -15.20
C ILE A 7 22.01 -15.86 -16.57
N TRP A 8 22.75 -16.88 -17.04
CA TRP A 8 23.37 -16.82 -18.37
C TRP A 8 22.34 -16.83 -19.50
N GLN A 9 21.26 -17.63 -19.40
CA GLN A 9 20.14 -17.56 -20.34
C GLN A 9 19.46 -16.18 -20.34
N TYR A 10 19.35 -15.53 -19.17
CA TYR A 10 18.81 -14.18 -19.04
C TYR A 10 19.67 -13.11 -19.75
N ILE A 11 21.00 -13.22 -19.66
CA ILE A 11 21.94 -12.31 -20.34
C ILE A 11 21.91 -12.51 -21.85
N SER A 12 21.76 -13.75 -22.34
CA SER A 12 21.60 -14.02 -23.78
C SER A 12 20.27 -13.51 -24.35
N VAL A 13 19.17 -13.56 -23.59
CA VAL A 13 17.88 -12.97 -24.01
C VAL A 13 17.95 -11.44 -24.07
N LEU A 14 18.66 -10.80 -23.13
CA LEU A 14 18.88 -9.34 -23.14
C LEU A 14 19.82 -8.87 -24.27
N LYS A 15 20.76 -9.71 -24.72
CA LYS A 15 21.66 -9.38 -25.84
C LYS A 15 21.01 -9.56 -27.23
N MET A 16 19.89 -10.26 -27.36
CA MET A 16 19.24 -10.51 -28.65
C MET A 16 18.19 -9.47 -29.09
N THR A 17 18.06 -8.34 -28.39
CA THR A 17 17.06 -7.29 -28.74
C THR A 17 17.66 -5.89 -28.93
N LYS A 18 18.83 -5.79 -29.57
CA LYS A 18 19.25 -4.57 -30.27
C LYS A 18 19.13 -4.76 -31.78
N LYS A 19 17.88 -4.86 -32.27
CA LYS A 19 17.55 -4.45 -33.63
C LYS A 19 16.96 -3.06 -33.52
N GLU A 20 17.54 -2.10 -34.24
CA GLU A 20 16.93 -0.78 -34.46
C GLU A 20 15.50 -0.99 -34.95
N GLN A 21 14.53 -0.77 -34.06
CA GLN A 21 13.12 -0.73 -34.42
C GLN A 21 12.79 0.73 -34.72
N THR A 22 12.34 0.97 -35.96
CA THR A 22 11.49 2.11 -36.33
C THR A 22 10.53 2.46 -35.20
N PRO A 23 10.24 3.74 -34.91
CA PRO A 23 9.51 4.16 -33.71
C PRO A 23 8.11 3.57 -33.72
N LYS A 24 7.92 2.41 -33.10
CA LYS A 24 6.61 1.85 -32.81
C LYS A 24 5.94 2.82 -31.85
N THR A 25 4.78 3.33 -32.23
CA THR A 25 3.90 4.06 -31.32
C THR A 25 3.74 3.23 -30.05
N VAL A 26 4.26 3.73 -28.92
CA VAL A 26 4.15 3.04 -27.64
C VAL A 26 2.68 3.09 -27.24
N THR A 27 2.06 1.93 -27.06
CA THR A 27 0.65 1.82 -26.66
C THR A 27 0.59 1.49 -25.17
N ALA A 28 -0.03 2.36 -24.38
CA ALA A 28 -0.29 2.13 -22.97
C ALA A 28 -1.54 1.25 -22.79
N GLN A 29 -1.48 0.28 -21.90
CA GLN A 29 -2.68 -0.39 -21.40
C GLN A 29 -3.24 0.43 -20.24
N ARG A 30 -4.57 0.54 -20.18
CA ARG A 30 -5.29 1.31 -19.16
C ARG A 30 -6.48 0.52 -18.66
N TRP A 31 -6.62 0.38 -17.35
CA TRP A 31 -7.88 -0.08 -16.79
C TRP A 31 -8.90 1.05 -16.77
N ILE A 32 -10.03 0.81 -17.41
CA ILE A 32 -11.15 1.73 -17.45
C ILE A 32 -12.36 1.11 -16.75
N VAL A 33 -13.19 1.96 -16.14
CA VAL A 33 -14.52 1.60 -15.65
C VAL A 33 -15.49 1.70 -16.81
N MET A 34 -16.21 0.61 -17.08
CA MET A 34 -17.12 0.50 -18.22
C MET A 34 -18.50 1.09 -17.92
N LYS A 35 -18.92 1.07 -16.66
CA LYS A 35 -20.24 1.50 -16.19
C LYS A 35 -20.20 1.84 -14.70
N PRO A 36 -21.17 2.60 -14.17
CA PRO A 36 -21.24 2.85 -12.73
C PRO A 36 -21.35 1.53 -11.96
N PHE A 37 -20.69 1.46 -10.81
CA PHE A 37 -20.78 0.28 -9.94
C PHE A 37 -22.18 0.17 -9.33
N ASP A 38 -22.78 -1.02 -9.47
CA ASP A 38 -23.99 -1.41 -8.75
C ASP A 38 -23.62 -2.42 -7.66
N GLY A 39 -23.59 -1.94 -6.42
CA GLY A 39 -23.15 -2.71 -5.28
C GLY A 39 -21.63 -2.77 -5.16
N CYS A 40 -21.13 -3.96 -4.79
CA CYS A 40 -19.71 -4.26 -4.83
C CYS A 40 -19.24 -4.38 -6.29
N PRO A 41 -18.10 -3.78 -6.67
CA PRO A 41 -17.52 -3.92 -8.00
C PRO A 41 -17.33 -5.38 -8.42
N LYS A 42 -17.51 -5.63 -9.71
CA LYS A 42 -17.30 -6.93 -10.35
C LYS A 42 -16.24 -6.79 -11.43
N LEU A 43 -15.57 -7.89 -11.78
CA LEU A 43 -14.57 -7.87 -12.86
C LEU A 43 -15.13 -7.34 -14.18
N SER A 44 -16.41 -7.62 -14.46
CA SER A 44 -17.12 -7.15 -15.66
C SER A 44 -17.42 -5.65 -15.69
N ASP A 45 -17.15 -4.92 -14.59
CA ASP A 45 -17.24 -3.46 -14.56
C ASP A 45 -15.96 -2.80 -15.10
N PHE A 46 -14.91 -3.57 -15.35
CA PHE A 46 -13.60 -3.09 -15.81
C PHE A 46 -13.24 -3.65 -17.18
N ALA A 47 -12.50 -2.88 -17.97
CA ALA A 47 -11.87 -3.36 -19.20
C ALA A 47 -10.49 -2.75 -19.40
N ILE A 48 -9.65 -3.44 -20.17
CA ILE A 48 -8.39 -2.87 -20.65
C ILE A 48 -8.67 -2.09 -21.93
N SER A 49 -8.30 -0.82 -21.91
CA SER A 49 -8.25 0.06 -23.08
C SER A 49 -6.81 0.26 -23.53
N LEU A 50 -6.58 0.17 -24.84
CA LEU A 50 -5.29 0.46 -25.46
C LEU A 50 -5.25 1.91 -25.90
N ALA A 51 -4.26 2.66 -25.41
CA ALA A 51 -4.11 4.08 -25.69
C ALA A 51 -2.75 4.36 -26.34
N PRO A 52 -2.70 4.73 -27.62
CA PRO A 52 -1.47 5.20 -28.27
C PRO A 52 -0.91 6.41 -27.51
N LEU A 53 0.37 6.37 -27.16
CA LEU A 53 1.04 7.50 -26.52
C LEU A 53 1.57 8.46 -27.56
N ARG A 54 1.20 9.74 -27.40
CA ARG A 54 1.76 10.83 -28.19
C ARG A 54 3.24 11.07 -27.85
N LYS A 55 3.90 11.83 -28.74
CA LYS A 55 5.24 12.39 -28.49
C LYS A 55 5.21 13.37 -27.31
N LEU A 56 6.33 13.45 -26.59
CA LEU A 56 6.51 14.39 -25.48
C LEU A 56 6.58 15.84 -25.96
N GLN A 57 5.84 16.71 -25.31
CA GLN A 57 5.98 18.16 -25.43
C GLN A 57 7.02 18.69 -24.43
N SER A 58 7.37 19.98 -24.55
CA SER A 58 8.26 20.64 -23.59
C SER A 58 7.66 20.60 -22.17
N GLY A 59 8.48 20.29 -21.17
CA GLY A 59 8.02 20.19 -19.78
C GLY A 59 7.32 18.87 -19.43
N GLU A 60 7.29 17.91 -20.34
CA GLU A 60 6.67 16.60 -20.10
C GLU A 60 7.69 15.47 -20.00
N PHE A 61 7.26 14.38 -19.37
CA PHE A 61 8.00 13.13 -19.26
C PHE A 61 7.05 11.94 -19.43
N ARG A 62 7.61 10.81 -19.85
CA ARG A 62 6.92 9.53 -19.94
C ARG A 62 7.40 8.64 -18.81
N CYS A 63 6.46 8.02 -18.10
CA CYS A 63 6.78 6.99 -17.12
C CYS A 63 6.22 5.64 -17.49
N LYS A 64 6.92 4.60 -17.03
CA LYS A 64 6.48 3.21 -17.03
C LYS A 64 6.13 2.78 -15.60
N GLY A 65 4.96 2.18 -15.44
CA GLY A 65 4.46 1.69 -14.17
C GLY A 65 5.28 0.53 -13.62
N LEU A 66 5.69 0.67 -12.35
CA LEU A 66 6.34 -0.40 -11.60
C LEU A 66 5.38 -1.04 -10.59
N LEU A 67 4.53 -0.22 -9.98
CA LEU A 67 3.59 -0.64 -8.97
C LEU A 67 2.39 0.31 -8.87
N TRP A 68 1.21 -0.24 -8.63
CA TRP A 68 -0.02 0.50 -8.40
C TRP A 68 -0.52 0.28 -6.99
N SER A 69 -0.90 1.38 -6.37
CA SER A 69 -1.61 1.39 -5.12
C SER A 69 -3.10 1.13 -5.38
N VAL A 70 -3.76 0.34 -4.53
CA VAL A 70 -5.20 0.04 -4.63
C VAL A 70 -5.93 0.55 -3.40
N GLU A 71 -6.68 1.63 -3.53
CA GLU A 71 -7.37 2.32 -2.43
C GLU A 71 -8.88 2.05 -2.38
N PRO A 72 -9.48 1.88 -1.18
CA PRO A 72 -10.92 1.69 -1.08
C PRO A 72 -11.73 2.88 -1.58
N PHE A 73 -11.24 4.11 -1.36
CA PHE A 73 -11.97 5.31 -1.75
C PHE A 73 -12.06 5.49 -3.28
N THR A 74 -11.28 4.75 -4.07
CA THR A 74 -11.45 4.67 -5.53
C THR A 74 -12.88 4.25 -5.90
N ARG A 75 -13.58 3.52 -5.01
CA ARG A 75 -14.99 3.13 -5.16
C ARG A 75 -15.97 4.32 -5.19
N VAL A 76 -15.66 5.39 -4.46
CA VAL A 76 -16.55 6.56 -4.29
C VAL A 76 -16.03 7.80 -5.01
N MET A 77 -14.93 7.66 -5.76
CA MET A 77 -14.49 8.72 -6.65
C MET A 77 -15.40 8.77 -7.87
N ASP A 78 -15.80 9.98 -8.25
CA ASP A 78 -16.50 10.19 -9.51
C ASP A 78 -15.58 9.81 -10.67
N VAL A 79 -16.05 8.86 -11.49
CA VAL A 79 -15.41 8.49 -12.74
C VAL A 79 -16.24 9.09 -13.86
N ASP A 80 -15.63 9.99 -14.64
CA ASP A 80 -16.23 10.49 -15.87
C ASP A 80 -16.17 9.38 -16.92
N LEU A 81 -17.24 8.60 -16.99
CA LEU A 81 -17.39 7.47 -17.91
C LEU A 81 -17.39 7.91 -19.38
N ASN A 82 -17.72 9.17 -19.67
CA ASN A 82 -17.86 9.66 -21.03
C ASN A 82 -16.52 10.12 -21.62
N SER A 83 -15.66 10.76 -20.80
CA SER A 83 -14.41 11.34 -21.31
C SER A 83 -13.13 10.73 -20.74
N LYS A 84 -13.16 10.23 -19.49
CA LYS A 84 -11.96 9.80 -18.76
C LYS A 84 -12.24 8.61 -17.85
N PRO A 85 -12.64 7.44 -18.38
CA PRO A 85 -13.02 6.28 -17.57
C PRO A 85 -11.83 5.60 -16.87
N LEU A 86 -10.61 6.14 -16.96
CA LEU A 86 -9.39 5.59 -16.35
C LEU A 86 -9.54 5.53 -14.82
N VAL A 87 -9.31 4.35 -14.25
CA VAL A 87 -9.25 4.17 -12.80
C VAL A 87 -8.05 4.95 -12.26
N LYS A 88 -8.29 5.91 -11.38
CA LYS A 88 -7.24 6.78 -10.82
C LYS A 88 -6.73 6.24 -9.50
N SER A 89 -5.40 6.23 -9.33
CA SER A 89 -4.72 5.77 -8.12
C SER A 89 -3.32 6.38 -8.04
N LEU A 90 -2.69 6.28 -6.87
CA LEU A 90 -1.24 6.45 -6.77
C LEU A 90 -0.52 5.31 -7.50
N GLN A 91 0.58 5.66 -8.16
CA GLN A 91 1.44 4.76 -8.89
C GLN A 91 2.90 5.11 -8.62
N ILE A 92 3.74 4.08 -8.45
CA ILE A 92 5.19 4.21 -8.52
C ILE A 92 5.61 3.86 -9.94
N ALA A 93 6.38 4.75 -10.56
CA ALA A 93 6.75 4.64 -11.95
C ALA A 93 8.21 5.06 -12.17
N GLU A 94 8.84 4.50 -13.20
CA GLU A 94 10.16 4.88 -13.68
C GLU A 94 10.02 5.85 -14.86
N VAL A 95 10.75 6.96 -14.85
CA VAL A 95 10.81 7.89 -15.99
C VAL A 95 11.63 7.24 -17.11
N ILE A 96 11.01 6.96 -18.26
CA ILE A 96 11.66 6.28 -19.40
C ILE A 96 12.02 7.22 -20.55
N GLU A 97 11.41 8.41 -20.60
CA GLU A 97 11.70 9.46 -21.58
C GLU A 97 11.36 10.81 -20.94
N SER A 98 12.16 11.86 -21.13
CA SER A 98 11.88 13.15 -20.50
C SER A 98 12.31 14.36 -21.33
N ARG A 99 11.45 15.37 -21.34
CA ARG A 99 11.70 16.76 -21.76
C ARG A 99 11.42 17.73 -20.60
N ASN A 100 11.48 17.23 -19.37
CA ASN A 100 11.28 17.98 -18.13
C ASN A 100 12.54 17.84 -17.25
N ALA A 101 13.25 18.96 -17.03
CA ALA A 101 14.49 18.97 -16.27
C ALA A 101 14.34 18.54 -14.80
N ALA A 102 13.14 18.65 -14.22
CA ALA A 102 12.86 18.20 -12.86
C ALA A 102 12.73 16.67 -12.75
N PHE A 103 12.54 15.96 -13.86
CA PHE A 103 12.30 14.52 -13.89
C PHE A 103 13.20 13.84 -14.92
N SER A 104 14.41 13.46 -14.52
CA SER A 104 15.38 12.77 -15.39
C SER A 104 14.99 11.32 -15.70
N VAL A 105 15.42 10.82 -16.86
CA VAL A 105 15.28 9.40 -17.22
C VAL A 105 15.97 8.52 -16.17
N GLY A 106 15.32 7.42 -15.79
CA GLY A 106 15.73 6.49 -14.74
C GLY A 106 15.29 6.88 -13.32
N SER A 107 14.74 8.08 -13.12
CA SER A 107 14.19 8.47 -11.83
C SER A 107 12.94 7.66 -11.47
N ILE A 108 12.82 7.31 -10.20
CA ILE A 108 11.61 6.68 -9.65
C ILE A 108 10.74 7.78 -9.04
N VAL A 109 9.50 7.87 -9.52
CA VAL A 109 8.54 8.90 -9.15
C VAL A 109 7.25 8.27 -8.64
N ILE A 110 6.56 9.03 -7.80
CA ILE A 110 5.20 8.75 -7.36
C ILE A 110 4.28 9.82 -7.93
N GLY A 111 3.14 9.41 -8.47
CA GLY A 111 2.12 10.34 -8.94
C GLY A 111 0.75 9.67 -9.06
N TYR A 112 -0.29 10.50 -9.24
CA TYR A 112 -1.67 10.03 -9.39
C TYR A 112 -2.02 9.68 -10.84
N PHE A 113 -1.17 8.86 -11.45
CA PHE A 113 -1.21 8.56 -12.89
C PHE A 113 -2.40 7.65 -13.25
N GLY A 114 -2.83 6.79 -12.31
CA GLY A 114 -3.90 5.81 -12.51
C GLY A 114 -3.41 4.42 -12.91
N TRP A 115 -4.36 3.54 -13.14
CA TRP A 115 -4.12 2.15 -13.54
C TRP A 115 -3.74 2.08 -15.02
N CYS A 116 -2.52 2.50 -15.33
CA CYS A 116 -1.94 2.43 -16.67
C CYS A 116 -0.50 1.89 -16.65
N THR A 117 -0.11 1.16 -17.69
CA THR A 117 1.27 0.67 -17.85
C THR A 117 2.25 1.80 -18.13
N ASP A 118 1.81 2.81 -18.87
CA ASP A 118 2.64 3.93 -19.29
C ASP A 118 1.81 5.22 -19.29
N CYS A 119 2.40 6.33 -18.86
CA CYS A 119 1.76 7.64 -18.84
C CYS A 119 2.67 8.72 -19.40
N VAL A 120 2.09 9.72 -20.06
CA VAL A 120 2.75 10.98 -20.44
C VAL A 120 2.16 12.08 -19.58
N THR A 121 3.00 12.85 -18.92
CA THR A 121 2.57 13.88 -17.98
C THR A 121 3.58 15.02 -17.84
N ASN A 122 3.14 16.17 -17.35
CA ASN A 122 3.98 17.26 -16.86
C ASN A 122 4.20 17.22 -15.34
N GLY A 123 3.65 16.22 -14.65
CA GLY A 123 3.76 16.03 -13.19
C GLY A 123 2.85 16.94 -12.34
N GLN A 124 1.83 17.57 -12.94
CA GLN A 124 0.87 18.44 -12.24
C GLN A 124 -0.54 17.82 -12.18
N GLU A 125 -0.66 16.53 -11.86
CA GLU A 125 -1.96 15.87 -11.73
C GLU A 125 -2.82 16.55 -10.64
N ALA A 126 -4.14 16.64 -10.90
CA ALA A 126 -5.07 17.39 -10.06
C ALA A 126 -5.08 16.95 -8.59
N LEU A 127 -4.92 15.64 -8.33
CA LEU A 127 -4.99 15.07 -6.98
C LEU A 127 -3.64 15.08 -6.27
N CYS A 128 -2.53 14.98 -7.00
CA CYS A 128 -1.20 14.95 -6.44
C CYS A 128 -0.19 15.28 -7.54
N LYS A 129 0.65 16.30 -7.31
CA LYS A 129 1.81 16.55 -8.17
C LYS A 129 2.75 15.34 -8.10
N ALA A 130 3.36 14.98 -9.22
CA ALA A 130 4.39 13.95 -9.22
C ALA A 130 5.60 14.41 -8.37
N TYR A 131 6.20 13.47 -7.64
CA TYR A 131 7.38 13.72 -6.82
C TYR A 131 8.34 12.54 -6.88
N HIS A 132 9.63 12.80 -6.64
CA HIS A 132 10.64 11.75 -6.55
C HIS A 132 10.43 10.94 -5.28
N ILE A 133 10.61 9.63 -5.38
CA ILE A 133 10.59 8.79 -4.19
C ILE A 133 11.79 9.16 -3.30
N GLY A 134 11.53 9.37 -2.02
CA GLY A 134 12.57 9.63 -1.02
C GLY A 134 13.34 8.36 -0.64
N ASP A 135 14.28 8.50 0.29
CA ASP A 135 14.92 7.34 0.91
C ASP A 135 13.89 6.54 1.72
N LEU A 136 13.81 5.25 1.45
CA LEU A 136 12.88 4.32 2.11
C LEU A 136 13.59 3.43 3.14
N HIS A 137 14.84 3.72 3.52
CA HIS A 137 15.58 2.99 4.55
C HIS A 137 15.45 1.47 4.39
N SER A 138 15.74 0.99 3.18
CA SER A 138 15.77 -0.45 2.87
C SER A 138 14.41 -1.13 2.77
N LEU A 139 13.33 -0.34 2.77
CA LEU A 139 11.99 -0.86 2.53
C LEU A 139 11.71 -0.99 1.03
N PRO A 140 10.81 -1.91 0.64
CA PRO A 140 10.41 -2.02 -0.76
C PRO A 140 9.77 -0.71 -1.24
N LEU A 141 9.88 -0.43 -2.54
CA LEU A 141 9.34 0.79 -3.16
C LEU A 141 7.88 1.04 -2.78
N SER A 142 7.07 -0.01 -2.70
CA SER A 142 5.66 0.04 -2.29
C SER A 142 5.41 0.69 -0.94
N ALA A 143 6.40 0.76 -0.05
CA ALA A 143 6.32 1.52 1.18
C ALA A 143 6.06 3.01 0.92
N GLY A 144 6.54 3.57 -0.20
CA GLY A 144 6.32 4.96 -0.60
C GLY A 144 4.87 5.31 -0.97
N VAL A 145 4.03 4.32 -1.32
CA VAL A 145 2.58 4.51 -1.52
C VAL A 145 1.73 3.95 -0.37
N GLY A 146 2.34 3.13 0.50
CA GLY A 146 1.75 2.58 1.71
C GLY A 146 2.12 3.35 2.98
N ALA A 147 3.05 2.80 3.75
CA ALA A 147 3.42 3.28 5.08
C ALA A 147 4.08 4.67 5.09
N PHE A 148 4.69 5.12 4.00
CA PHE A 148 5.20 6.50 3.82
C PHE A 148 4.47 7.23 2.70
N GLY A 149 3.33 6.68 2.29
CA GLY A 149 2.40 7.32 1.37
C GLY A 149 1.09 7.63 2.07
N LEU A 150 0.00 7.51 1.32
CA LEU A 150 -1.32 7.96 1.75
C LEU A 150 -1.80 7.26 3.04
N SER A 151 -1.50 5.96 3.20
CA SER A 151 -1.92 5.21 4.38
C SER A 151 -1.17 5.61 5.65
N GLY A 152 0.14 5.83 5.55
CA GLY A 152 0.95 6.34 6.67
C GLY A 152 0.58 7.74 7.10
N ILE A 153 0.38 8.63 6.12
CA ILE A 153 -0.07 10.01 6.35
C ILE A 153 -1.44 10.01 7.05
N ALA A 154 -2.37 9.18 6.59
CA ALA A 154 -3.68 9.06 7.21
C ALA A 154 -3.59 8.54 8.66
N ALA A 155 -2.80 7.49 8.89
CA ALA A 155 -2.59 6.94 10.23
C ALA A 155 -1.97 7.98 11.18
N TYR A 156 -0.89 8.63 10.75
CA TYR A 156 -0.17 9.61 11.57
C TYR A 156 -1.02 10.83 11.88
N VAL A 157 -1.58 11.50 10.88
CA VAL A 157 -2.37 12.72 11.13
C VAL A 157 -3.65 12.37 11.88
N GLY A 158 -4.32 11.29 11.50
CA GLY A 158 -5.56 10.86 12.14
C GLY A 158 -5.38 10.46 13.59
N PHE A 159 -4.34 9.72 13.91
CA PHE A 159 -4.09 9.26 15.27
C PHE A 159 -3.28 10.26 16.08
N VAL A 160 -2.06 10.59 15.64
CA VAL A 160 -1.11 11.42 16.40
C VAL A 160 -1.57 12.87 16.45
N GLU A 161 -1.77 13.54 15.32
CA GLU A 161 -2.09 14.98 15.33
C GLU A 161 -3.52 15.25 15.83
N ARG A 162 -4.49 14.43 15.42
CA ARG A 162 -5.91 14.69 15.66
C ARG A 162 -6.45 14.04 16.92
N CYS A 163 -6.01 12.83 17.25
CA CYS A 163 -6.45 12.19 18.48
C CYS A 163 -5.51 12.44 19.66
N ASN A 164 -4.29 12.93 19.42
CA ASN A 164 -3.30 13.28 20.44
C ASN A 164 -3.20 12.21 21.54
N PRO A 165 -2.76 10.99 21.19
CA PRO A 165 -2.82 9.84 22.08
C PRO A 165 -1.97 10.05 23.32
N GLN A 166 -2.52 9.72 24.48
CA GLN A 166 -1.82 9.75 25.76
C GLN A 166 -1.68 8.32 26.32
N LEU A 167 -0.68 8.15 27.20
CA LEU A 167 -0.51 6.96 28.00
C LEU A 167 -1.85 6.57 28.64
N GLY A 168 -2.22 5.30 28.52
CA GLY A 168 -3.43 4.75 29.14
C GLY A 168 -4.75 5.12 28.48
N ASN A 169 -4.77 5.93 27.41
CA ASN A 169 -6.00 6.16 26.64
C ASN A 169 -6.57 4.83 26.12
N ILE A 170 -7.88 4.65 26.25
CA ILE A 170 -8.62 3.55 25.64
C ILE A 170 -8.85 3.89 24.16
N VAL A 171 -8.28 3.09 23.26
CA VAL A 171 -8.33 3.32 21.80
C VAL A 171 -9.10 2.20 21.13
N VAL A 172 -10.20 2.54 20.47
CA VAL A 172 -10.92 1.63 19.58
C VAL A 172 -10.49 1.90 18.13
N VAL A 173 -10.16 0.83 17.39
CA VAL A 173 -9.84 0.88 15.95
C VAL A 173 -10.69 -0.16 15.23
N ASN A 174 -11.45 0.26 14.22
CA ASN A 174 -12.11 -0.67 13.29
C ASN A 174 -11.35 -0.75 11.97
N ALA A 175 -11.71 -1.75 11.15
CA ALA A 175 -10.90 -2.15 9.99
C ALA A 175 -9.40 -2.29 10.37
N ALA A 176 -9.13 -2.80 11.57
CA ALA A 176 -7.83 -2.71 12.21
C ALA A 176 -6.74 -3.49 11.46
N ALA A 177 -7.14 -4.45 10.61
CA ALA A 177 -6.21 -5.19 9.76
C ALA A 177 -5.98 -4.57 8.38
N GLY A 178 -6.62 -3.45 8.06
CA GLY A 178 -6.48 -2.77 6.76
C GLY A 178 -5.22 -1.90 6.66
N GLY A 179 -5.02 -1.28 5.49
CA GLY A 179 -3.82 -0.50 5.18
C GLY A 179 -3.52 0.66 6.12
N ILE A 180 -4.54 1.29 6.72
CA ILE A 180 -4.39 2.37 7.72
C ILE A 180 -4.47 1.80 9.12
N GLY A 181 -5.48 0.96 9.40
CA GLY A 181 -5.79 0.48 10.74
C GLY A 181 -4.62 -0.22 11.44
N HIS A 182 -3.84 -1.04 10.73
CA HIS A 182 -2.73 -1.76 11.36
C HIS A 182 -1.57 -0.82 11.74
N LEU A 183 -1.40 0.31 11.05
CA LEU A 183 -0.43 1.33 11.43
C LEU A 183 -0.90 2.08 12.68
N VAL A 184 -2.18 2.43 12.75
CA VAL A 184 -2.80 3.08 13.92
C VAL A 184 -2.69 2.18 15.16
N CYS A 185 -2.95 0.87 15.02
CA CYS A 185 -2.81 -0.09 16.11
C CYS A 185 -1.39 -0.11 16.68
N GLN A 186 -0.37 -0.11 15.80
CA GLN A 186 1.03 -0.08 16.22
C GLN A 186 1.40 1.22 16.92
N MET A 187 0.95 2.37 16.38
CA MET A 187 1.12 3.65 17.05
C MET A 187 0.45 3.66 18.42
N ALA A 188 -0.78 3.14 18.56
CA ALA A 188 -1.49 3.10 19.84
C ALA A 188 -0.69 2.36 20.91
N MET A 189 -0.11 1.21 20.57
CA MET A 189 0.76 0.49 21.50
C MET A 189 2.08 1.23 21.79
N PHE A 190 2.68 1.87 20.78
CA PHE A 190 3.88 2.68 20.96
C PHE A 190 3.66 3.84 21.95
N TYR A 191 2.52 4.52 21.86
CA TYR A 191 2.09 5.54 22.81
C TYR A 191 1.53 4.97 24.12
N ARG A 192 1.62 3.65 24.33
CA ARG A 192 1.17 2.94 25.53
C ARG A 192 -0.31 3.17 25.84
N CYS A 193 -1.12 3.27 24.80
CA CYS A 193 -2.57 3.23 24.90
C CYS A 193 -3.06 1.79 25.10
N VAL A 194 -4.28 1.63 25.62
CA VAL A 194 -4.98 0.34 25.64
C VAL A 194 -5.72 0.19 24.33
N LEU A 195 -5.19 -0.64 23.44
CA LEU A 195 -5.76 -0.89 22.11
C LEU A 195 -6.86 -1.95 22.17
N ILE A 196 -8.02 -1.63 21.60
CA ILE A 196 -9.12 -2.55 21.28
C ILE A 196 -9.36 -2.50 19.77
N ALA A 197 -9.01 -3.58 19.09
CA ALA A 197 -9.02 -3.67 17.63
C ALA A 197 -10.16 -4.56 17.13
N PHE A 198 -10.86 -4.11 16.09
CA PHE A 198 -11.92 -4.87 15.44
C PHE A 198 -11.59 -5.17 13.97
N VAL A 199 -11.79 -6.42 13.58
CA VAL A 199 -11.52 -6.97 12.25
C VAL A 199 -12.68 -7.84 11.77
N GLY A 200 -12.69 -8.22 10.48
CA GLY A 200 -13.82 -8.94 9.86
C GLY A 200 -13.68 -10.45 9.72
N SER A 201 -12.64 -11.07 10.29
CA SER A 201 -12.42 -12.53 10.30
C SER A 201 -11.50 -12.95 11.45
N ASP A 202 -11.58 -14.21 11.86
CA ASP A 202 -10.73 -14.76 12.92
C ASP A 202 -9.27 -14.91 12.47
N GLU A 203 -9.04 -15.13 11.18
CA GLU A 203 -7.69 -15.09 10.59
C GLU A 203 -7.03 -13.72 10.82
N LYS A 204 -7.78 -12.63 10.66
CA LYS A 204 -7.31 -11.27 10.95
C LYS A 204 -7.10 -11.03 12.44
N VAL A 205 -7.90 -11.66 13.30
CA VAL A 205 -7.68 -11.63 14.74
C VAL A 205 -6.33 -12.24 15.06
N ASN A 206 -6.08 -13.47 14.59
CA ASN A 206 -4.81 -14.15 14.82
C ASN A 206 -3.62 -13.39 14.21
N TRP A 207 -3.80 -12.81 13.02
CA TRP A 207 -2.77 -12.03 12.36
C TRP A 207 -2.37 -10.80 13.19
N LEU A 208 -3.31 -9.99 13.67
CA LEU A 208 -2.96 -8.82 14.52
C LEU A 208 -2.36 -9.24 15.86
N LYS A 209 -2.89 -10.28 16.50
CA LYS A 209 -2.32 -10.82 17.74
C LYS A 209 -0.86 -11.26 17.53
N THR A 210 -0.54 -11.93 16.43
CA THR A 210 0.81 -12.43 16.16
C THR A 210 1.74 -11.34 15.63
N PHE A 211 1.28 -10.50 14.70
CA PHE A 211 2.11 -9.54 13.99
C PHE A 211 2.53 -8.36 14.88
N ILE A 212 1.61 -7.88 15.72
CA ILE A 212 1.81 -6.68 16.55
C ILE A 212 1.64 -6.96 18.05
N ASN A 213 1.40 -8.21 18.48
CA ASN A 213 1.20 -8.54 19.89
C ASN A 213 0.02 -7.80 20.56
N ALA A 214 -1.03 -7.48 19.78
CA ALA A 214 -2.22 -6.84 20.31
C ALA A 214 -3.04 -7.83 21.15
N LYS A 215 -3.40 -7.47 22.38
CA LYS A 215 -4.14 -8.36 23.30
C LYS A 215 -5.64 -8.44 22.97
N PHE A 216 -6.28 -7.28 22.79
CA PHE A 216 -7.72 -7.16 22.61
C PHE A 216 -8.05 -6.96 21.13
N VAL A 217 -8.19 -8.08 20.41
CA VAL A 217 -8.56 -8.11 19.00
C VAL A 217 -9.77 -9.00 18.82
N TYR A 218 -10.80 -8.47 18.17
CA TYR A 218 -12.10 -9.13 18.02
C TYR A 218 -12.58 -9.14 16.58
N ASN A 219 -13.22 -10.24 16.20
CA ASN A 219 -13.96 -10.32 14.95
C ASN A 219 -15.35 -9.73 15.18
N TYR A 220 -15.65 -8.57 14.58
CA TYR A 220 -16.92 -7.88 14.82
C TYR A 220 -18.15 -8.67 14.35
N LYS A 221 -17.95 -9.70 13.51
CA LYS A 221 -19.03 -10.56 12.99
C LYS A 221 -19.45 -11.64 13.99
N THR A 222 -18.62 -11.95 14.99
CA THR A 222 -18.86 -13.04 15.95
C THR A 222 -19.12 -12.54 17.37
N VAL A 223 -19.08 -11.22 17.60
CA VAL A 223 -19.34 -10.60 18.91
C VAL A 223 -20.34 -9.47 18.81
N ASP A 224 -21.10 -9.24 19.88
CA ASP A 224 -21.84 -7.99 20.04
C ASP A 224 -20.87 -6.90 20.50
N VAL A 225 -20.43 -6.06 19.56
CA VAL A 225 -19.50 -4.95 19.79
C VAL A 225 -19.95 -4.06 20.95
N GLY A 226 -21.25 -3.82 21.10
CA GLY A 226 -21.75 -2.94 22.16
C GLY A 226 -21.58 -3.57 23.53
N LYS A 227 -22.13 -4.78 23.72
CA LYS A 227 -22.02 -5.52 24.99
C LYS A 227 -20.57 -5.75 25.39
N LEU A 228 -19.74 -6.15 24.43
CA LEU A 228 -18.32 -6.38 24.67
C LEU A 228 -17.63 -5.12 25.22
N LEU A 229 -17.90 -3.95 24.62
CA LEU A 229 -17.31 -2.70 25.08
C LEU A 229 -17.83 -2.29 26.47
N ASP A 230 -19.11 -2.52 26.77
CA ASP A 230 -19.65 -2.26 28.11
C ASP A 230 -18.95 -3.13 29.18
N GLU A 231 -18.57 -4.36 28.83
CA GLU A 231 -17.88 -5.28 29.73
C GLU A 231 -16.40 -4.93 29.93
N ILE A 232 -15.66 -4.66 28.84
CA ILE A 232 -14.20 -4.50 28.91
C ILE A 232 -13.74 -3.06 29.16
N VAL A 233 -14.58 -2.07 28.86
CA VAL A 233 -14.29 -0.64 29.03
C VAL A 233 -15.49 0.11 29.62
N PRO A 234 -15.92 -0.22 30.85
CA PRO A 234 -17.10 0.37 31.47
C PRO A 234 -17.01 1.91 31.63
N ASP A 235 -15.79 2.44 31.75
CA ASP A 235 -15.54 3.89 31.84
C ASP A 235 -15.56 4.61 30.47
N GLY A 236 -15.70 3.86 29.38
CA GLY A 236 -15.83 4.38 28.03
C GLY A 236 -14.52 4.54 27.25
N VAL A 237 -14.66 5.04 26.02
CA VAL A 237 -13.58 5.13 25.02
C VAL A 237 -13.02 6.55 24.92
N ASP A 238 -11.70 6.68 25.00
CA ASP A 238 -10.99 7.97 24.87
C ASP A 238 -10.79 8.37 23.41
N ILE A 239 -10.41 7.39 22.58
CA ILE A 239 -10.09 7.61 21.16
C ILE A 239 -10.78 6.55 20.30
N PHE A 240 -11.44 6.99 19.24
CA PHE A 240 -11.96 6.10 18.20
C PHE A 240 -11.38 6.47 16.84
N PHE A 241 -10.63 5.55 16.23
CA PHE A 241 -10.18 5.69 14.85
C PHE A 241 -11.13 4.92 13.94
N ASP A 242 -11.93 5.64 13.17
CA ASP A 242 -13.01 5.08 12.37
C ASP A 242 -12.70 5.14 10.87
N SER A 243 -12.63 3.97 10.24
CA SER A 243 -12.52 3.81 8.78
C SER A 243 -13.75 3.12 8.19
N VAL A 244 -14.77 2.82 9.00
CA VAL A 244 -15.92 2.02 8.60
C VAL A 244 -17.20 2.84 8.59
N GLY A 245 -17.49 3.62 9.63
CA GLY A 245 -18.77 4.32 9.77
C GLY A 245 -19.91 3.38 10.16
N GLY A 246 -21.12 3.79 9.76
CA GLY A 246 -22.36 3.04 9.93
C GLY A 246 -22.71 2.61 11.35
N GLU A 247 -23.37 1.45 11.47
CA GLU A 247 -23.82 0.89 12.75
C GLU A 247 -22.67 0.60 13.71
N PHE A 248 -21.51 0.16 13.21
CA PHE A 248 -20.34 -0.05 14.04
C PHE A 248 -19.93 1.25 14.75
N ALA A 249 -19.87 2.36 13.99
CA ALA A 249 -19.52 3.65 14.55
C ALA A 249 -20.55 4.10 15.59
N ASN A 250 -21.85 3.89 15.37
CA ASN A 250 -22.89 4.19 16.36
C ASN A 250 -22.65 3.47 17.68
N LYS A 251 -22.36 2.16 17.63
CA LYS A 251 -22.07 1.35 18.82
C LYS A 251 -20.88 1.88 19.63
N VAL A 252 -19.84 2.39 18.97
CA VAL A 252 -18.68 2.97 19.66
C VAL A 252 -18.98 4.40 20.15
N MET A 253 -19.64 5.24 19.34
CA MET A 253 -19.92 6.64 19.65
C MET A 253 -20.77 6.82 20.91
N VAL A 254 -21.74 5.93 21.16
CA VAL A 254 -22.53 5.96 22.40
C VAL A 254 -21.71 5.63 23.65
N ARG A 255 -20.50 5.07 23.50
CA ARG A 255 -19.56 4.69 24.56
C ARG A 255 -18.35 5.62 24.65
N MET A 256 -18.30 6.68 23.85
CA MET A 256 -17.24 7.68 23.94
C MET A 256 -17.33 8.48 25.25
N LYS A 257 -16.18 8.73 25.87
CA LYS A 257 -16.05 9.63 27.02
C LYS A 257 -16.29 11.09 26.60
N LYS A 258 -16.77 11.91 27.54
CA LYS A 258 -16.75 13.37 27.38
C LYS A 258 -15.30 13.83 27.17
N GLY A 259 -15.06 14.67 26.17
CA GLY A 259 -13.72 15.10 25.74
C GLY A 259 -12.95 14.07 24.90
N GLY A 260 -13.54 12.88 24.65
CA GLY A 260 -12.99 11.88 23.76
C GLY A 260 -12.81 12.38 22.32
N ARG A 261 -11.98 11.71 21.54
CA ARG A 261 -11.51 12.19 20.22
C ARG A 261 -11.69 11.09 19.18
N MET A 262 -12.52 11.35 18.18
CA MET A 262 -12.76 10.45 17.07
C MET A 262 -12.07 10.98 15.82
N CYS A 263 -11.25 10.16 15.17
CA CYS A 263 -10.81 10.43 13.81
C CYS A 263 -11.75 9.73 12.85
N LEU A 264 -12.54 10.51 12.10
CA LEU A 264 -13.37 9.99 11.01
C LEU A 264 -12.51 9.94 9.74
N CYS A 265 -11.92 8.78 9.47
CA CYS A 265 -11.00 8.55 8.35
C CYS A 265 -11.72 8.06 7.08
N GLY A 266 -12.82 7.34 7.21
CA GLY A 266 -13.58 6.82 6.07
C GLY A 266 -14.87 6.13 6.52
N THR A 267 -15.75 5.87 5.55
CA THR A 267 -17.06 5.25 5.78
C THR A 267 -17.27 4.07 4.83
N ILE A 268 -16.32 3.11 4.82
CA ILE A 268 -16.31 2.03 3.82
C ILE A 268 -17.58 1.16 3.85
N SER A 269 -18.32 1.11 4.97
CA SER A 269 -19.61 0.41 5.03
C SER A 269 -20.64 0.96 4.07
N ASP A 270 -20.52 2.24 3.71
CA ASP A 270 -21.52 2.94 2.91
C ASP A 270 -21.21 2.87 1.41
N TYR A 271 -20.00 2.42 1.03
CA TYR A 271 -19.48 2.58 -0.33
C TYR A 271 -20.19 1.70 -1.36
N ASN A 272 -20.64 0.51 -0.95
CA ASN A 272 -21.28 -0.47 -1.84
C ASN A 272 -22.81 -0.48 -1.69
N GLU A 273 -23.39 0.44 -0.93
CA GLU A 273 -24.83 0.50 -0.70
C GLU A 273 -25.55 1.10 -1.91
N THR A 274 -26.50 0.36 -2.47
CA THR A 274 -27.21 0.73 -3.71
C THR A 274 -28.48 1.52 -3.45
N LYS A 275 -29.06 1.43 -2.24
CA LYS A 275 -30.25 2.16 -1.83
C LYS A 275 -29.88 3.21 -0.80
N LYS A 276 -30.29 4.46 -1.03
CA LYS A 276 -29.98 5.61 -0.15
C LYS A 276 -30.51 5.44 1.29
N ASP A 277 -31.46 4.53 1.53
CA ASP A 277 -32.14 4.34 2.81
C ASP A 277 -31.96 2.93 3.42
N SER A 278 -31.17 2.03 2.80
CA SER A 278 -30.98 0.66 3.33
C SER A 278 -29.93 0.57 4.43
N CYS A 279 -29.00 1.52 4.50
CA CYS A 279 -27.87 1.44 5.42
C CYS A 279 -28.07 2.29 6.68
N VAL A 280 -27.74 1.71 7.84
CA VAL A 280 -27.67 2.44 9.09
C VAL A 280 -26.48 3.38 9.02
N ARG A 281 -26.74 4.69 8.96
CA ARG A 281 -25.70 5.73 8.96
C ARG A 281 -25.23 6.03 10.38
N ALA A 282 -23.99 6.50 10.47
CA ALA A 282 -23.44 7.00 11.72
C ALA A 282 -24.10 8.34 12.13
N ASP A 283 -24.65 8.42 13.34
CA ASP A 283 -25.21 9.65 13.91
C ASP A 283 -24.09 10.50 14.55
N TYR A 284 -23.40 11.27 13.72
CA TYR A 284 -22.34 12.18 14.18
C TYR A 284 -22.86 13.30 15.10
N GLY A 285 -24.18 13.54 15.15
CA GLY A 285 -24.80 14.46 16.11
C GLY A 285 -24.64 14.01 17.57
N LEU A 286 -24.37 12.71 17.80
CA LEU A 286 -24.01 12.17 19.12
C LEU A 286 -22.80 12.87 19.73
N ALA A 287 -21.84 13.34 18.92
CA ALA A 287 -20.66 14.05 19.38
C ALA A 287 -21.02 15.28 20.21
N LYS A 288 -21.99 16.08 19.72
CA LYS A 288 -22.51 17.25 20.44
C LYS A 288 -23.26 16.83 21.71
N ARG A 289 -24.14 15.82 21.61
CA ARG A 289 -24.99 15.39 22.73
C ARG A 289 -24.22 14.75 23.87
N ARG A 290 -23.12 14.06 23.58
CA ARG A 290 -22.26 13.37 24.58
C ARG A 290 -20.97 14.12 24.91
N GLY A 291 -20.65 15.17 24.15
CA GLY A 291 -19.50 16.05 24.40
C GLY A 291 -18.15 15.47 24.01
N PHE A 292 -18.06 14.73 22.90
CA PHE A 292 -16.78 14.29 22.30
C PHE A 292 -16.53 14.99 20.96
N ILE A 293 -15.31 14.89 20.42
CA ILE A 293 -14.87 15.65 19.24
C ILE A 293 -14.68 14.71 18.07
N ILE A 294 -15.32 14.99 16.93
CA ILE A 294 -15.07 14.31 15.65
C ILE A 294 -14.14 15.16 14.80
N ARG A 295 -13.07 14.56 14.26
CA ARG A 295 -12.11 15.20 13.36
C ARG A 295 -12.07 14.47 12.00
N PRO A 296 -12.72 14.99 10.95
CA PRO A 296 -12.83 14.34 9.63
C PRO A 296 -11.55 14.45 8.82
N LEU A 297 -11.02 13.33 8.31
CA LEU A 297 -9.70 13.23 7.68
C LEU A 297 -9.79 12.93 6.18
N SER A 298 -9.10 13.73 5.38
CA SER A 298 -8.74 13.38 4.00
C SER A 298 -7.24 13.56 3.82
N ALA A 299 -6.51 12.46 3.69
CA ALA A 299 -5.06 12.52 3.49
C ALA A 299 -4.70 13.17 2.14
N LEU A 300 -5.54 13.04 1.11
CA LEU A 300 -5.39 13.76 -0.17
C LEU A 300 -5.59 15.27 -0.04
N ALA A 301 -6.50 15.71 0.83
CA ALA A 301 -6.68 17.13 1.11
C ALA A 301 -5.43 17.75 1.79
N LEU A 302 -4.59 16.92 2.41
CA LEU A 302 -3.34 17.33 3.06
C LEU A 302 -2.11 17.31 2.14
N ARG A 303 -2.28 17.16 0.82
CA ARG A 303 -1.17 17.02 -0.15
C ARG A 303 -0.07 18.08 -0.05
N SER A 304 -0.41 19.33 0.29
CA SER A 304 0.57 20.40 0.50
C SER A 304 1.44 20.19 1.74
N ARG A 305 0.96 19.45 2.73
CA ARG A 305 1.67 19.13 3.99
C ARG A 305 2.43 17.81 3.92
N TRP A 306 2.32 17.03 2.85
CA TRP A 306 3.00 15.73 2.75
C TRP A 306 4.52 15.82 2.96
N PRO A 307 5.24 16.83 2.42
CA PRO A 307 6.66 17.00 2.68
C PRO A 307 7.02 17.16 4.17
N ASP A 308 6.11 17.72 4.97
CA ASP A 308 6.32 17.91 6.41
C ASP A 308 5.88 16.70 7.25
N ILE A 309 4.92 15.92 6.74
CA ILE A 309 4.33 14.78 7.46
C ILE A 309 5.18 13.53 7.24
N ILE A 310 5.58 13.23 6.01
CA ILE A 310 6.31 12.00 5.66
C ILE A 310 7.58 11.82 6.53
N PRO A 311 8.42 12.84 6.76
CA PRO A 311 9.57 12.71 7.65
C PRO A 311 9.20 12.32 9.09
N LYS A 312 8.09 12.81 9.62
CA LYS A 312 7.61 12.46 10.98
C LYS A 312 7.11 11.01 11.05
N VAL A 313 6.47 10.54 9.97
CA VAL A 313 6.10 9.12 9.83
C VAL A 313 7.37 8.25 9.80
N MET A 314 8.39 8.68 9.04
CA MET A 314 9.68 7.99 8.99
C MET A 314 10.38 7.97 10.34
N GLU A 315 10.36 9.08 11.08
CA GLU A 315 10.93 9.16 12.43
C GLU A 315 10.27 8.14 13.38
N LEU A 316 8.94 8.04 13.37
CA LEU A 316 8.22 7.02 14.15
C LEU A 316 8.59 5.61 13.73
N PHE A 317 8.72 5.36 12.42
CA PHE A 317 9.17 4.07 11.92
C PHE A 317 10.57 3.72 12.43
N CYS A 318 11.53 4.64 12.34
CA CYS A 318 12.90 4.46 12.85
C CYS A 318 12.95 4.24 14.37
N LYS A 319 12.00 4.82 15.12
CA LYS A 319 11.82 4.57 16.57
C LYS A 319 11.17 3.22 16.90
N GLY A 320 10.83 2.41 15.88
CA GLY A 320 10.18 1.11 16.06
C GLY A 320 8.67 1.19 16.32
N ALA A 321 8.04 2.34 16.13
CA ALA A 321 6.60 2.51 16.35
C ALA A 321 5.74 1.82 15.30
N MET A 322 6.33 1.44 14.16
CA MET A 322 5.63 0.82 13.04
C MET A 322 6.49 -0.24 12.37
N ARG A 323 5.86 -1.35 12.01
CA ARG A 323 6.39 -2.35 11.08
C ARG A 323 5.57 -2.32 9.81
N TYR A 324 6.27 -2.49 8.70
CA TYR A 324 5.70 -2.48 7.38
C TYR A 324 5.08 -3.83 7.01
N ARG A 325 3.83 -3.83 6.54
CA ARG A 325 3.16 -5.00 5.92
C ARG A 325 2.23 -4.57 4.79
N GLU A 326 2.19 -5.38 3.74
CA GLU A 326 1.28 -5.21 2.62
C GLU A 326 0.74 -6.57 2.14
N GLN A 327 -0.40 -6.53 1.47
CA GLN A 327 -0.91 -7.56 0.57
C GLN A 327 -0.41 -7.28 -0.83
N ARG A 328 0.27 -8.25 -1.43
CA ARG A 328 0.90 -8.11 -2.74
C ARG A 328 0.12 -8.88 -3.79
N TYR A 329 -0.08 -8.26 -4.93
CA TYR A 329 -0.50 -8.90 -6.16
C TYR A 329 0.58 -8.68 -7.23
N MET A 330 0.70 -9.60 -8.18
CA MET A 330 1.66 -9.52 -9.28
C MET A 330 0.88 -9.45 -10.59
N GLY A 331 1.33 -8.61 -11.53
CA GLY A 331 0.71 -8.46 -12.84
C GLY A 331 -0.34 -7.35 -12.88
N PHE A 332 -0.26 -6.52 -13.92
CA PHE A 332 -1.17 -5.38 -14.16
C PHE A 332 -2.63 -5.83 -14.29
N GLU A 333 -2.84 -7.04 -14.80
CA GLU A 333 -4.13 -7.69 -14.99
C GLU A 333 -4.89 -7.94 -13.68
N ASN A 334 -4.19 -8.00 -12.54
CA ASN A 334 -4.77 -8.31 -11.24
C ASN A 334 -5.30 -7.09 -10.48
N LEU A 335 -5.21 -5.88 -11.06
CA LEU A 335 -5.68 -4.64 -10.43
C LEU A 335 -7.18 -4.67 -10.04
N PRO A 336 -8.11 -5.05 -10.95
CA PRO A 336 -9.52 -5.17 -10.58
C PRO A 336 -9.77 -6.19 -9.47
N GLN A 337 -9.15 -7.37 -9.53
CA GLN A 337 -9.33 -8.39 -8.50
C GLN A 337 -8.82 -7.91 -7.14
N ALA A 338 -7.62 -7.31 -7.09
CA ALA A 338 -7.06 -6.78 -5.86
C ALA A 338 -7.95 -5.70 -5.22
N PHE A 339 -8.66 -4.91 -6.04
CA PHE A 339 -9.62 -3.91 -5.57
C PHE A 339 -10.90 -4.53 -5.02
N ILE A 340 -11.42 -5.56 -5.69
CA ILE A 340 -12.60 -6.30 -5.22
C ILE A 340 -12.30 -7.00 -3.88
N ASP A 341 -11.17 -7.72 -3.79
CA ASP A 341 -10.72 -8.39 -2.56
C ASP A 341 -10.56 -7.39 -1.41
N GLN A 342 -10.08 -6.18 -1.71
CA GLN A 342 -9.95 -5.12 -0.72
C GLN A 342 -11.31 -4.67 -0.16
N LEU A 343 -12.30 -4.47 -1.03
CA LEU A 343 -13.64 -4.04 -0.62
C LEU A 343 -14.42 -5.14 0.11
N ASN A 344 -14.20 -6.40 -0.24
CA ASN A 344 -14.79 -7.56 0.45
C ASN A 344 -14.13 -7.81 1.82
N GLY A 345 -12.96 -7.21 2.06
CA GLY A 345 -12.22 -7.40 3.30
C GLY A 345 -11.44 -8.71 3.33
N ASP A 346 -10.97 -9.18 2.18
CA ASP A 346 -10.15 -10.40 2.04
C ASP A 346 -8.64 -10.12 2.12
N THR A 347 -8.25 -8.84 2.20
CA THR A 347 -6.85 -8.40 2.19
C THR A 347 -6.30 -8.04 3.58
N PHE A 348 -4.98 -8.10 3.75
CA PHE A 348 -4.25 -7.74 4.96
C PHE A 348 -3.28 -6.57 4.72
N GLY A 349 -3.36 -5.53 5.53
CA GLY A 349 -2.52 -4.35 5.39
C GLY A 349 -2.79 -3.58 4.10
N ARG A 350 -1.76 -2.92 3.57
CA ARG A 350 -1.86 -2.11 2.35
C ARG A 350 -1.94 -3.04 1.12
N VAL A 351 -2.84 -2.78 0.17
CA VAL A 351 -2.88 -3.51 -1.10
C VAL A 351 -2.02 -2.80 -2.14
N ALA A 352 -1.14 -3.57 -2.79
CA ALA A 352 -0.29 -3.10 -3.87
C ALA A 352 -0.17 -4.15 -4.97
N VAL A 353 -0.20 -3.71 -6.23
CA VAL A 353 -0.02 -4.56 -7.41
C VAL A 353 1.28 -4.22 -8.10
N TYR A 354 2.16 -5.20 -8.25
CA TYR A 354 3.46 -5.05 -8.91
C TYR A 354 3.34 -5.37 -10.40
N ALA A 355 4.07 -4.67 -11.26
CA ALA A 355 4.02 -4.89 -12.71
C ALA A 355 4.46 -6.30 -13.14
N SER A 356 5.45 -6.90 -12.46
CA SER A 356 5.85 -8.28 -12.72
C SER A 356 6.62 -8.88 -11.55
N ILE A 357 6.74 -10.22 -11.54
CA ILE A 357 7.59 -10.94 -10.57
C ILE A 357 9.07 -10.54 -10.69
N HIS A 358 9.53 -10.21 -11.90
CA HIS A 358 10.88 -9.76 -12.17
C HIS A 358 11.15 -8.37 -11.61
N ALA A 359 10.19 -7.45 -11.73
CA ALA A 359 10.29 -6.15 -11.07
C ALA A 359 10.38 -6.34 -9.56
N PHE A 360 9.54 -7.20 -8.98
CA PHE A 360 9.61 -7.51 -7.55
C PHE A 360 10.98 -8.07 -7.12
N ILE A 361 11.48 -9.11 -7.81
CA ILE A 361 12.77 -9.74 -7.49
C ILE A 361 13.92 -8.74 -7.67
N PHE A 362 13.94 -7.99 -8.76
CA PHE A 362 15.00 -7.01 -9.04
C PHE A 362 15.08 -5.94 -7.95
N TYR A 363 13.94 -5.34 -7.58
CA TYR A 363 13.92 -4.30 -6.54
C TYR A 363 14.17 -4.88 -5.14
N TYR A 364 13.67 -6.08 -4.85
CA TYR A 364 13.96 -6.78 -3.60
C TYR A 364 15.46 -7.09 -3.46
N LEU A 365 16.09 -7.65 -4.49
CA LEU A 365 17.51 -8.01 -4.48
C LEU A 365 18.42 -6.78 -4.39
N ILE A 366 18.13 -5.69 -5.09
CA ILE A 366 18.88 -4.43 -4.96
C ILE A 366 18.82 -3.91 -3.53
N THR A 367 17.63 -3.99 -2.91
CA THR A 367 17.41 -3.54 -1.55
C THR A 367 18.19 -4.39 -0.54
N VAL A 368 18.17 -5.71 -0.68
CA VAL A 368 18.96 -6.63 0.16
C VAL A 368 20.48 -6.41 -0.05
N TRP A 369 20.92 -6.24 -1.31
CA TRP A 369 22.33 -6.05 -1.67
C TRP A 369 22.91 -4.75 -1.09
N ARG A 370 22.16 -3.63 -1.15
CA ARG A 370 22.59 -2.35 -0.55
C ARG A 370 22.80 -2.42 0.97
N ASN A 371 22.17 -3.36 1.66
CA ASN A 371 22.12 -3.39 3.12
C ASN A 371 22.92 -4.50 3.78
N HIS A 372 23.10 -5.64 3.12
CA HIS A 372 23.86 -6.75 3.69
C HIS A 372 25.28 -6.87 3.13
N ILE A 373 25.53 -6.34 1.93
CA ILE A 373 26.80 -6.51 1.23
C ILE A 373 27.63 -5.22 1.25
N LEU A 374 27.02 -4.07 0.90
CA LEU A 374 27.74 -2.79 0.83
C LEU A 374 28.26 -2.20 2.15
N PRO A 375 27.57 -2.26 3.31
CA PRO A 375 28.08 -1.63 4.53
C PRO A 375 29.31 -2.32 5.12
N ARG A 376 29.75 -3.46 4.57
CA ARG A 376 31.00 -4.15 4.95
C ARG A 376 32.19 -3.84 4.04
N THR A 377 32.05 -2.95 3.05
CA THR A 377 33.13 -2.59 2.13
C THR A 377 33.34 -1.08 2.09
N SER A 378 34.51 -0.63 2.50
CA SER A 378 34.96 0.77 2.58
C SER A 378 35.29 1.38 1.21
N VAL A 379 34.45 1.18 0.20
CA VAL A 379 34.67 1.71 -1.16
C VAL A 379 33.60 2.75 -1.52
N PRO A 380 33.96 3.99 -1.92
CA PRO A 380 33.00 5.01 -2.27
C PRO A 380 32.12 4.62 -3.48
N CYS A 381 30.79 4.79 -3.35
CA CYS A 381 29.78 4.43 -4.36
C CYS A 381 30.00 5.03 -5.77
N HIS A 382 30.74 6.12 -5.90
CA HIS A 382 30.97 6.81 -7.18
C HIS A 382 32.04 6.13 -8.07
N LEU A 383 32.89 5.24 -7.51
CA LEU A 383 33.93 4.52 -8.27
C LEU A 383 33.46 3.17 -8.82
N VAL A 384 32.46 2.54 -8.19
CA VAL A 384 31.93 1.23 -8.65
C VAL A 384 30.94 1.40 -9.81
N LEU A 385 30.12 2.46 -9.80
CA LEU A 385 29.17 2.73 -10.90
C LEU A 385 29.86 3.22 -12.19
N LYS A 386 31.08 3.78 -12.11
CA LYS A 386 31.87 4.16 -13.30
C LYS A 386 32.60 2.99 -13.96
N LYS A 387 32.81 1.87 -13.27
CA LYS A 387 33.46 0.67 -13.83
C LYS A 387 32.48 -0.33 -14.44
N ILE A 388 31.17 -0.16 -14.27
CA ILE A 388 30.16 -0.95 -14.98
C ILE A 388 29.81 -0.26 -16.31
N LYS A 389 30.83 -0.03 -17.14
CA LYS A 389 30.64 0.01 -18.59
C LYS A 389 30.54 -1.44 -19.01
N TRP A 390 29.33 -1.89 -19.36
CA TRP A 390 29.11 -3.26 -19.84
C TRP A 390 29.94 -3.52 -21.10
N GLY A 391 31.05 -4.24 -20.92
CA GLY A 391 31.97 -4.61 -21.98
C GLY A 391 33.23 -5.23 -21.37
N VAL A 392 33.23 -6.57 -21.29
CA VAL A 392 34.41 -7.44 -21.19
C VAL A 392 35.08 -7.54 -19.80
N GLU A 393 35.34 -8.80 -19.40
CA GLU A 393 36.15 -9.29 -18.27
C GLU A 393 35.63 -9.15 -16.83
N ALA A 394 34.90 -10.17 -16.37
CA ALA A 394 34.74 -10.51 -14.96
C ALA A 394 34.82 -12.04 -14.78
N ASN A 395 35.99 -12.61 -15.06
CA ASN A 395 36.38 -13.90 -14.49
C ASN A 395 37.13 -13.60 -13.18
N ASN A 396 36.75 -14.27 -12.10
CA ASN A 396 37.38 -14.30 -10.77
C ASN A 396 36.95 -13.25 -9.74
N CYS A 397 35.70 -13.38 -9.26
CA CYS A 397 35.33 -12.82 -7.95
C CYS A 397 34.86 -13.96 -7.03
N GLU A 398 35.81 -14.75 -6.51
CA GLU A 398 35.56 -15.90 -5.61
C GLU A 398 34.90 -15.53 -4.27
N CYS A 399 34.88 -14.25 -3.90
CA CYS A 399 34.25 -13.76 -2.68
C CYS A 399 32.72 -13.98 -2.63
N PHE A 400 32.06 -14.03 -3.80
CA PHE A 400 30.60 -14.15 -3.88
C PHE A 400 30.10 -15.57 -3.55
N LEU A 401 30.88 -16.60 -3.94
CA LEU A 401 30.55 -18.00 -3.73
C LEU A 401 30.86 -18.47 -2.30
N HIS A 402 31.89 -17.90 -1.66
CA HIS A 402 32.27 -18.27 -0.29
C HIS A 402 31.22 -17.80 0.74
N TRP A 403 30.64 -16.61 0.54
CA TRP A 403 29.64 -16.05 1.45
C TRP A 403 28.33 -16.87 1.52
N PHE A 404 27.92 -17.45 0.38
CA PHE A 404 26.71 -18.27 0.29
C PHE A 404 26.85 -19.64 0.96
N LYS A 405 28.04 -20.24 0.94
CA LYS A 405 28.30 -21.53 1.60
C LYS A 405 28.25 -21.45 3.12
N VAL A 406 28.54 -20.28 3.71
CA VAL A 406 28.69 -20.11 5.17
C VAL A 406 27.36 -19.82 5.88
N ASN A 407 26.35 -19.24 5.21
CA ASN A 407 25.20 -18.64 5.89
C ASN A 407 23.86 -19.42 5.81
N GLN A 408 23.86 -20.73 5.55
CA GLN A 408 22.67 -21.63 5.49
C GLN A 408 21.30 -20.96 5.79
N ILE A 409 20.70 -20.31 4.80
CA ILE A 409 19.36 -19.71 4.93
C ILE A 409 18.34 -20.83 4.67
N GLY A 410 17.70 -21.30 5.74
CA GLY A 410 16.68 -22.34 5.70
C GLY A 410 15.47 -21.93 4.85
N TRP A 411 15.11 -22.81 3.92
CA TRP A 411 13.90 -22.69 3.10
C TRP A 411 12.67 -23.17 3.90
N LEU A 412 11.64 -22.34 3.99
CA LEU A 412 10.27 -22.78 4.28
C LEU A 412 9.72 -23.45 3.00
N SER A 413 9.51 -24.76 3.08
CA SER A 413 8.93 -25.58 2.02
C SER A 413 7.46 -25.22 1.77
N PHE A 414 7.13 -24.77 0.56
CA PHE A 414 5.76 -24.81 0.04
C PHE A 414 5.46 -26.25 -0.40
N GLY A 415 4.53 -26.90 0.29
CA GLY A 415 4.11 -28.27 0.00
C GLY A 415 3.40 -28.40 -1.34
N GLN A 416 3.86 -29.34 -2.17
CA GLN A 416 3.04 -29.93 -3.22
C GLN A 416 2.21 -31.06 -2.60
N ARG A 417 0.89 -31.02 -2.83
CA ARG A 417 0.00 -32.17 -2.61
C ARG A 417 0.37 -33.24 -3.62
N GLU A 418 0.82 -34.39 -3.15
CA GLU A 418 0.80 -35.61 -3.95
C GLU A 418 -0.51 -36.38 -3.71
N ILE A 419 -1.05 -36.85 -4.81
CA ILE A 419 -2.27 -37.63 -4.99
C ILE A 419 -1.98 -39.04 -4.45
N GLY A 420 -2.93 -39.58 -3.69
CA GLY A 420 -2.78 -40.84 -2.98
C GLY A 420 -2.74 -42.07 -3.88
N SER A 421 -2.09 -43.11 -3.36
CA SER A 421 -2.40 -44.51 -3.62
C SER A 421 -2.03 -45.33 -2.38
N ASP A 422 -3.01 -46.11 -1.94
CA ASP A 422 -2.92 -47.39 -1.22
C ASP A 422 -2.91 -47.41 0.33
N MET A 423 -4.10 -47.77 0.86
CA MET A 423 -4.35 -48.56 2.08
C MET A 423 -3.86 -50.02 1.90
N PRO A 424 -3.96 -50.92 2.91
CA PRO A 424 -3.64 -50.82 4.34
C PRO A 424 -2.85 -52.05 4.87
N SER A 425 -2.24 -51.93 6.06
CA SER A 425 -2.26 -52.95 7.13
C SER A 425 -1.79 -52.32 8.44
#